data_AF-A0A645J858-F1
#
_entry.id   AF-A0A645J858-F1
#
_cell.length_a   1.000
_cell.length_b   1.000
_cell.length_c   1.000
_cell.angle_alpha   90.00
_cell.angle_beta   90.00
_cell.angle_gamma   90.00
#
_symmetry.space_group_name_H-M   'P 1'
#
loop_
_entity.id
_entity.type
_entity.pdbx_description
1 polymer ?
#
loop_
_entity_poly.entity_id
_entity_poly.type
_entity_poly.pdbx_seq_one_letter_code
_entity_poly.pdbx_strand_id
1 'polypeptide(L)'
;MILEKTPQFTHSFTHRFEWGEATLHLQVEKGVISEVRMFTDALDTSIVDRAVAILSGAQYNQKALEELAQTSGQADLASLLAHVVSLL
;
A
#
# COMPACT_ATOMS: atom_id res chain seq x y z
N MET A 1 6.09 -27.27 17.79
CA MET A 1 6.78 -25.96 17.72
C MET A 1 6.00 -25.11 16.75
N ILE A 2 5.18 -24.19 17.27
CA ILE A 2 4.39 -23.28 16.44
C ILE A 2 5.35 -22.15 16.09
N LEU A 3 5.92 -22.17 14.89
CA LEU A 3 6.65 -21.02 14.38
C LEU A 3 5.59 -19.99 14.02
N GLU A 4 5.39 -18.99 14.87
CA GLU A 4 4.70 -17.76 14.50
C GLU A 4 5.49 -17.17 13.32
N LYS A 5 5.06 -17.48 12.10
CA LYS A 5 5.63 -16.87 10.90
C LYS A 5 5.23 -15.40 10.93
N THR A 6 6.12 -14.54 11.40
CA THR A 6 6.02 -13.12 11.10
C THR A 6 5.93 -12.98 9.58
N PRO A 7 4.86 -12.37 9.02
CA PRO A 7 4.76 -12.21 7.58
C PRO A 7 5.98 -11.44 7.08
N GLN A 8 6.73 -12.08 6.18
CA GLN A 8 7.97 -11.52 5.64
C GLN A 8 7.65 -10.57 4.50
N PHE A 9 7.21 -9.34 4.81
CA PHE A 9 6.89 -8.33 3.81
C PHE A 9 7.99 -8.19 2.74
N THR A 10 7.64 -8.46 1.50
CA THR A 10 8.56 -8.36 0.36
C THR A 10 8.95 -6.91 0.06
N HIS A 11 8.05 -5.96 0.29
CA HIS A 11 8.29 -4.54 0.01
C HIS A 11 7.76 -3.68 1.16
N SER A 12 8.50 -2.62 1.48
CA SER A 12 8.03 -1.63 2.45
C SER A 12 8.68 -0.28 2.22
N PHE A 13 7.96 0.79 2.55
CA PHE A 13 8.52 2.14 2.58
C PHE A 13 7.90 2.95 3.72
N THR A 14 8.58 4.03 4.09
CA THR A 14 8.04 5.11 4.91
C THR A 14 8.23 6.42 4.15
N HIS A 15 7.17 7.19 4.00
CA HIS A 15 7.20 8.45 3.25
C HIS A 15 6.29 9.49 3.89
N ARG A 16 6.74 10.75 3.90
CA ARG A 16 5.95 11.89 4.37
C ARG A 16 5.24 12.57 3.21
N PHE A 17 3.93 12.41 3.16
CA PHE A 17 3.03 13.07 2.22
C PHE A 17 2.49 14.38 2.83
N GLU A 18 1.80 15.18 2.01
CA GLU A 18 1.12 16.41 2.44
C GLU A 18 0.05 16.16 3.53
N TRP A 19 -0.53 14.96 3.56
CA TRP A 19 -1.59 14.57 4.50
C TRP A 19 -1.07 13.84 5.75
N GLY A 20 0.22 13.51 5.80
CA GLY A 20 0.83 12.75 6.90
C GLY A 20 1.99 11.86 6.45
N GLU A 21 2.72 11.33 7.43
CA GLU A 21 3.66 10.24 7.21
C GLU A 21 2.92 8.91 7.15
N ALA A 22 3.27 8.09 6.17
CA ALA A 22 2.76 6.73 6.06
C ALA A 22 3.90 5.73 5.88
N THR A 23 3.77 4.63 6.60
CA THR A 23 4.57 3.42 6.43
C THR A 23 3.69 2.34 5.83
N LEU A 24 4.07 1.82 4.67
CA LEU A 24 3.35 0.75 3.98
C LEU A 24 4.23 -0.49 3.93
N HIS A 25 3.65 -1.64 4.26
CA HIS A 25 4.24 -2.96 4.12
C HIS A 25 3.36 -3.81 3.20
N LEU A 26 3.97 -4.39 2.18
CA LEU A 26 3.31 -5.22 1.17
C LEU A 26 3.95 -6.60 1.15
N GLN A 27 3.12 -7.62 1.28
CA GLN A 27 3.50 -8.98 0.95
C GLN A 27 3.09 -9.27 -0.48
N VAL A 28 4.05 -9.72 -1.30
CA VAL A 28 3.80 -10.03 -2.71
C VAL A 28 4.11 -11.50 -2.97
N GLU A 29 3.10 -12.24 -3.41
CA GLU A 29 3.18 -13.64 -3.77
C GLU A 29 2.79 -13.83 -5.24
N LYS A 30 3.72 -14.37 -6.04
CA LYS A 30 3.51 -14.62 -7.49
C LYS A 30 3.02 -13.37 -8.26
N GLY A 31 3.51 -12.19 -7.87
CA GLY A 31 3.13 -10.92 -8.51
C GLY A 31 1.79 -10.34 -8.03
N VAL A 32 1.17 -10.91 -7.00
CA VAL A 32 -0.08 -10.41 -6.39
C VAL A 32 0.19 -9.97 -4.97
N ILE A 33 -0.36 -8.83 -4.57
CA ILE A 33 -0.28 -8.33 -3.20
C ILE A 33 -1.19 -9.20 -2.33
N SER A 34 -0.62 -10.06 -1.48
CA SER A 34 -1.36 -11.00 -0.64
C SER A 34 -1.67 -10.46 0.77
N GLU A 35 -0.86 -9.52 1.27
CA GLU A 35 -1.11 -8.82 2.55
C GLU A 35 -0.66 -7.36 2.45
N VAL A 36 -1.41 -6.47 3.09
CA VAL A 36 -1.13 -5.03 3.17
C VAL A 36 -1.21 -4.61 4.64
N ARG A 37 -0.19 -3.91 5.13
CA ARG A 37 -0.26 -3.20 6.42
C ARG A 37 0.19 -1.77 6.23
N MET A 38 -0.59 -0.84 6.76
CA MET A 38 -0.30 0.59 6.70
C MET A 38 -0.36 1.18 8.10
N PHE A 39 0.62 2.01 8.42
CA PHE A 39 0.65 2.83 9.64
C PHE A 39 0.79 4.28 9.22
N THR A 40 0.06 5.20 9.86
CA THR A 40 0.12 6.62 9.51
C THR A 40 -0.24 7.52 10.67
N ASP A 41 0.30 8.73 10.68
CA ASP A 41 -0.12 9.84 11.55
C ASP A 41 -1.14 10.78 10.89
N ALA A 42 -1.68 10.39 9.73
CA ALA A 42 -2.69 11.15 9.00
C ALA A 42 -3.92 11.47 9.87
N LEU A 43 -4.48 12.66 9.67
CA LEU A 43 -5.72 13.06 10.34
C LEU A 43 -6.92 12.21 9.88
N ASP A 44 -6.95 11.83 8.61
CA ASP A 44 -7.96 10.90 8.08
C ASP A 44 -7.53 9.45 8.32
N THR A 45 -8.06 8.84 9.37
CA THR A 45 -7.76 7.44 9.71
C THR A 45 -8.32 6.44 8.70
N SER A 46 -9.30 6.83 7.87
CA SER A 46 -9.92 5.92 6.91
C SER A 46 -9.06 5.64 5.68
N ILE A 47 -7.97 6.40 5.48
CA ILE A 47 -6.97 6.12 4.43
C ILE A 47 -6.38 4.72 4.55
N VAL A 48 -6.19 4.22 5.78
CA VAL A 48 -5.63 2.90 6.06
C VAL A 48 -6.54 1.82 5.48
N ASP A 49 -7.83 1.88 5.80
CA ASP A 49 -8.81 0.90 5.31
C ASP A 49 -8.94 0.94 3.79
N ARG A 50 -8.95 2.14 3.20
CA ARG A 50 -9.01 2.30 1.74
C ARG A 50 -7.77 1.75 1.04
N ALA A 51 -6.58 2.02 1.57
CA ALA A 51 -5.33 1.52 1.03
C ALA A 51 -5.29 -0.01 1.08
N VAL A 52 -5.66 -0.61 2.22
CA VAL A 52 -5.75 -2.06 2.35
C VAL A 52 -6.77 -2.64 1.38
N ALA A 53 -7.96 -2.05 1.27
CA ALA A 53 -9.03 -2.55 0.40
C ALA A 53 -8.65 -2.52 -1.09
N ILE A 54 -7.98 -1.46 -1.56
CA ILE A 54 -7.64 -1.31 -2.98
C ILE A 54 -6.39 -2.11 -3.38
N LEU A 55 -5.43 -2.27 -2.47
CA LEU A 55 -4.16 -2.96 -2.75
C LEU A 55 -4.25 -4.47 -2.53
N SER A 56 -5.08 -4.94 -1.59
CA SER A 56 -5.18 -6.38 -1.31
C SER A 56 -5.73 -7.13 -2.52
N GLY A 57 -4.97 -8.11 -3.02
CA GLY A 57 -5.31 -8.87 -4.23
C GLY A 57 -4.99 -8.16 -5.54
N ALA A 58 -4.48 -6.92 -5.51
CA ALA A 58 -4.05 -6.22 -6.70
C ALA A 58 -2.76 -6.83 -7.27
N GLN A 59 -2.57 -6.69 -8.58
CA GLN A 59 -1.31 -7.06 -9.22
C GLN A 59 -0.22 -6.08 -8.83
N TYR A 60 0.92 -6.60 -8.37
CA TYR A 60 2.10 -5.81 -8.01
C TYR A 60 2.94 -5.50 -9.26
N ASN A 61 2.43 -4.60 -10.11
CA ASN A 61 3.15 -4.06 -11.25
C ASN A 61 2.73 -2.61 -11.50
N GLN A 62 3.59 -1.87 -12.21
CA GLN A 62 3.41 -0.44 -12.48
C GLN A 62 2.03 -0.13 -13.09
N LYS A 63 1.66 -0.83 -14.17
CA LYS A 63 0.41 -0.57 -14.90
C LYS A 63 -0.83 -0.71 -14.01
N ALA A 64 -0.93 -1.80 -13.25
CA ALA A 64 -2.08 -2.05 -12.39
C ALA A 64 -2.20 -1.00 -11.28
N LEU A 65 -1.09 -0.60 -10.65
CA LEU A 65 -1.09 0.40 -9.60
C LEU A 65 -1.38 1.81 -10.13
N GLU A 66 -0.92 2.15 -11.34
CA GLU A 66 -1.27 3.40 -12.02
C GLU A 66 -2.77 3.48 -12.32
N GLU A 67 -3.38 2.40 -12.80
CA GLU A 67 -4.83 2.31 -13.04
C GLU A 67 -5.63 2.50 -11.73
N LEU A 68 -5.19 1.91 -10.62
CA LEU A 68 -5.79 2.11 -9.30
C LEU A 68 -5.64 3.56 -8.83
N ALA A 69 -4.47 4.18 -9.03
CA ALA A 69 -4.23 5.58 -8.66
C ALA A 69 -5.22 6.52 -9.36
N GLN A 70 -5.46 6.29 -10.65
CA GLN A 70 -6.40 7.06 -11.46
C GLN A 70 -7.87 6.83 -11.06
N THR A 71 -8.21 5.64 -10.58
CA THR A 71 -9.61 5.26 -10.24
C THR A 71 -9.98 5.57 -8.79
N SER A 72 -9.00 5.72 -7.89
CA SER A 72 -9.19 5.89 -6.45
C SER A 72 -10.07 7.10 -6.03
N GLY A 73 -10.13 8.13 -6.88
CA GLY A 73 -10.97 9.32 -6.70
C GLY A 73 -10.62 10.21 -5.50
N GLN A 74 -9.58 9.86 -4.74
CA GLN A 74 -9.20 10.49 -3.47
C GLN A 74 -7.72 10.86 -3.53
N ALA A 75 -7.41 12.12 -3.25
CA ALA A 75 -6.08 12.68 -3.49
C ALA A 75 -4.98 12.03 -2.65
N ASP A 76 -5.30 11.67 -1.41
CA ASP A 76 -4.39 11.01 -0.48
C ASP A 76 -4.04 9.59 -0.97
N LEU A 77 -5.05 8.79 -1.32
CA LEU A 77 -4.87 7.45 -1.86
C LEU A 77 -4.16 7.46 -3.23
N ALA A 78 -4.49 8.42 -4.10
CA ALA A 78 -3.82 8.58 -5.39
C ALA A 78 -2.32 8.89 -5.21
N SER A 79 -1.96 9.77 -4.27
CA SER A 79 -0.57 10.09 -3.97
C SER A 79 0.20 8.90 -3.38
N LEU A 80 -0.44 8.11 -2.52
CA LEU A 80 0.13 6.87 -1.97
C LEU A 80 0.44 5.87 -3.10
N LEU A 81 -0.54 5.62 -3.98
CA LEU A 81 -0.39 4.68 -5.10
C LEU A 81 0.65 5.13 -6.12
N ALA A 82 0.68 6.43 -6.43
CA ALA A 82 1.71 7.02 -7.29
C ALA A 82 3.11 6.86 -6.68
N HIS A 83 3.25 6.99 -5.36
CA HIS A 83 4.52 6.73 -4.70
C HIS A 83 4.92 5.26 -4.78
N VAL A 84 4.00 4.31 -4.58
CA VAL A 84 4.27 2.87 -4.74
C VAL A 84 4.77 2.60 -6.17
N VAL A 85 4.12 3.20 -7.18
CA VAL A 85 4.54 3.09 -8.59
C VAL A 85 5.97 3.61 -8.79
N SER A 86 6.35 4.72 -8.16
CA SER A 86 7.69 5.29 -8.29
C SER A 86 8.82 4.43 -7.69
N LEU A 87 8.46 3.43 -6.87
CA LEU A 87 9.39 2.50 -6.23
C LEU A 87 9.54 1.17 -6.99
N LEU A 88 8.70 0.94 -8.01
CA LEU A 88 8.75 -0.21 -8.92
C LEU A 88 9.71 0.03 -10.08
#